data_AF-A0A969Z0E2-F1
#
_entry.id   AF-A0A969Z0E2-F1
#
_cell.length_a   1.000
_cell.length_b   1.000
_cell.length_c   1.000
_cell.angle_alpha   90.00
_cell.angle_beta   90.00
_cell.angle_gamma   90.00
#
_symmetry.space_group_name_H-M   'P 1'
#
loop_
_entity.id
_entity.type
_entity.pdbx_description
1 polymer ?
#
loop_
_entity_poly.entity_id
_entity_poly.type
_entity_poly.pdbx_seq_one_letter_code
_entity_poly.pdbx_strand_id
1 'polypeptide(L)'
;MDDLELFGISPTIVGSKEWEELIDKEQEFGPEFILDELLEKRNWSNVEIAWVLKRMMFFYGKKDALLTKAPIDRIMLNLADVLRVFYLLIDYTNPELDDNMRSYISTKLADATWGINSRTRNYLTKL
;
A
#
# COMPACT_ATOMS: atom_id res chain seq x y z
N MET A 1 17.07 19.38 -10.56
CA MET A 1 15.91 20.21 -10.87
C MET A 1 15.18 19.44 -11.93
N ASP A 2 14.21 18.64 -11.50
CA ASP A 2 13.48 17.74 -12.40
C ASP A 2 12.61 18.57 -13.33
N ASP A 3 12.48 18.14 -14.58
CA ASP A 3 11.80 18.88 -15.66
C ASP A 3 10.35 19.29 -15.29
N LEU A 4 9.73 18.61 -14.33
CA LEU A 4 8.38 18.87 -13.81
C LEU A 4 8.30 20.11 -12.90
N GLU A 5 9.37 20.45 -12.18
CA GLU A 5 9.45 21.67 -11.35
C GLU A 5 9.44 22.93 -12.23
N LEU A 6 9.99 22.83 -13.44
CA LEU A 6 10.03 23.93 -14.42
C LEU A 6 8.62 24.34 -14.90
N PHE A 7 7.65 23.41 -14.84
CA PHE A 7 6.27 23.64 -15.26
C PHE A 7 5.29 23.93 -14.10
N GLY A 8 5.79 24.10 -12.87
CA GLY A 8 4.96 24.38 -11.70
C GLY A 8 4.05 23.20 -11.29
N ILE A 9 4.36 21.99 -11.77
CA ILE A 9 3.67 20.76 -11.37
C ILE A 9 4.41 20.22 -10.15
N SER A 10 3.73 20.22 -9.00
CA SER A 10 4.33 19.69 -7.76
C SER A 10 4.75 18.23 -7.98
N PRO A 11 5.99 17.83 -7.64
CA PRO A 11 6.45 16.47 -7.85
C PRO A 11 5.52 15.50 -7.12
N THR A 12 4.92 14.57 -7.89
CA THR A 12 4.04 13.53 -7.32
C THR A 12 4.88 12.39 -6.76
N ILE A 13 4.39 11.73 -5.70
CA ILE A 13 5.04 10.56 -5.09
C ILE A 13 5.38 9.48 -6.14
N VAL A 14 4.55 9.32 -7.17
CA VAL A 14 4.70 8.30 -8.23
C VAL A 14 5.84 8.63 -9.22
N GLY A 15 6.34 9.86 -9.22
CA GLY A 15 7.47 10.29 -10.04
C GLY A 15 8.74 10.55 -9.23
N SER A 16 8.77 10.23 -7.93
CA SER A 16 9.97 10.43 -7.12
C SER A 16 10.99 9.32 -7.37
N LYS A 17 12.28 9.63 -7.18
CA LYS A 17 13.36 8.65 -7.28
C LYS A 17 13.15 7.45 -6.34
N GLU A 18 12.63 7.70 -5.14
CA GLU A 18 12.31 6.67 -4.15
C GLU A 18 11.22 5.70 -4.66
N TRP A 19 10.29 6.18 -5.47
CA TRP A 19 9.29 5.35 -6.11
C TRP A 19 9.91 4.47 -7.20
N GLU A 20 10.79 5.03 -8.03
CA GLU A 20 11.52 4.26 -9.05
C GLU A 20 12.35 3.15 -8.42
N GLU A 21 13.10 3.45 -7.35
CA GLU A 21 13.88 2.46 -6.60
C GLU A 21 13.00 1.33 -6.04
N LEU A 22 11.80 1.66 -5.56
CA LEU A 22 10.85 0.66 -5.06
C LEU A 22 10.28 -0.20 -6.20
N ILE A 23 10.04 0.37 -7.38
CA ILE A 23 9.57 -0.36 -8.56
C ILE A 23 10.66 -1.28 -9.12
N ASP A 24 11.91 -0.82 -9.19
CA ASP A 24 13.03 -1.66 -9.62
C ASP A 24 13.21 -2.85 -8.69
N LYS A 25 13.10 -2.62 -7.38
CA LYS A 25 13.10 -3.68 -6.37
C LYS A 25 11.91 -4.64 -6.54
N GLU A 26 10.73 -4.14 -6.92
CA GLU A 26 9.54 -4.98 -7.19
C GLU A 26 9.80 -5.89 -8.40
N GLN A 27 10.48 -5.38 -9.43
CA GLN A 27 10.81 -6.15 -10.63
C GLN A 27 11.85 -7.24 -10.34
N GLU A 28 12.82 -6.98 -9.47
CA GLU A 28 13.90 -7.92 -9.15
C GLU A 28 13.46 -9.03 -8.19
N PHE A 29 12.78 -8.68 -7.08
CA PHE A 29 12.47 -9.62 -6.00
C PHE A 29 10.98 -10.01 -5.93
N GLY A 30 10.14 -9.34 -6.71
CA GLY A 30 8.70 -9.52 -6.69
C GLY A 30 8.00 -8.73 -5.57
N PRO A 31 6.68 -8.54 -5.71
CA PRO A 31 5.88 -7.73 -4.79
C PRO A 31 5.69 -8.36 -3.41
N GLU A 32 5.83 -9.69 -3.28
CA GLU A 32 5.70 -10.37 -1.99
C GLU A 32 6.87 -10.03 -1.06
N PHE A 33 8.08 -9.99 -1.61
CA PHE A 33 9.29 -9.64 -0.88
C PHE A 33 9.21 -8.22 -0.27
N ILE A 34 8.79 -7.24 -1.08
CA ILE A 34 8.63 -5.86 -0.60
C ILE A 34 7.56 -5.78 0.48
N LEU A 35 6.43 -6.47 0.31
CA LEU A 35 5.37 -6.43 1.30
C LEU A 35 5.83 -7.01 2.65
N ASP A 36 6.57 -8.11 2.62
CA ASP A 36 7.13 -8.72 3.83
C ASP A 36 8.13 -7.78 4.53
N GLU A 37 9.02 -7.11 3.79
CA GLU A 37 9.92 -6.10 4.36
C GLU A 37 9.17 -4.91 4.98
N LEU A 38 8.10 -4.43 4.33
CA LEU A 38 7.30 -3.33 4.87
C LEU A 38 6.60 -3.74 6.16
N LEU A 39 6.07 -4.95 6.24
CA LEU A 39 5.39 -5.44 7.44
C LEU A 39 6.32 -5.56 8.67
N GLU A 40 7.64 -5.63 8.47
CA GLU A 40 8.61 -5.59 9.57
C GLU A 40 8.92 -4.16 10.06
N LYS A 41 8.59 -3.13 9.26
CA LYS A 41 8.82 -1.73 9.61
C LYS A 41 7.71 -1.20 10.52
N ARG A 42 8.11 -0.39 11.51
CA ARG A 42 7.18 0.31 12.40
C ARG A 42 6.42 1.45 11.69
N ASN A 43 7.09 2.16 10.79
CA ASN A 43 6.55 3.32 10.05
C ASN A 43 6.92 3.20 8.58
N TRP A 44 5.98 3.53 7.70
CA TRP A 44 6.19 3.56 6.25
C TRP A 44 6.34 4.99 5.73
N SER A 45 7.14 5.15 4.69
CA SER A 45 7.24 6.40 3.92
C SER A 45 6.00 6.61 3.05
N ASN A 46 5.79 7.84 2.56
CA ASN A 46 4.66 8.15 1.70
C ASN A 46 4.69 7.34 0.39
N VAL A 47 5.88 7.04 -0.13
CA VAL A 47 6.13 6.19 -1.30
C VAL A 47 5.71 4.75 -1.03
N GLU A 48 6.09 4.20 0.12
CA GLU A 48 5.73 2.84 0.53
C GLU A 48 4.22 2.70 0.75
N ILE A 49 3.60 3.68 1.41
CA ILE A 49 2.14 3.75 1.59
C ILE A 49 1.43 3.77 0.23
N ALA A 50 1.86 4.63 -0.69
CA ALA A 50 1.30 4.72 -2.04
C ALA A 50 1.46 3.40 -2.81
N TRP A 51 2.60 2.72 -2.66
CA TRP A 51 2.85 1.45 -3.32
C TRP A 51 1.97 0.33 -2.77
N VAL A 52 1.82 0.23 -1.44
CA VAL A 52 0.91 -0.76 -0.82
C VAL A 52 -0.51 -0.54 -1.30
N LEU A 53 -0.99 0.70 -1.40
CA LEU A 53 -2.32 1.00 -1.94
C LEU A 53 -2.48 0.56 -3.39
N LYS A 54 -1.51 0.83 -4.25
CA LYS A 54 -1.48 0.34 -5.64
C LYS A 54 -1.65 -1.19 -5.67
N ARG A 55 -0.94 -1.92 -4.80
CA ARG A 55 -1.05 -3.38 -4.69
C ARG A 55 -2.42 -3.83 -4.20
N MET A 56 -2.98 -3.17 -3.18
CA MET A 56 -4.29 -3.51 -2.65
C MET A 56 -5.39 -3.30 -3.70
N MET A 57 -5.37 -2.17 -4.43
CA MET A 57 -6.30 -1.91 -5.53
C MET A 57 -6.20 -2.97 -6.64
N PHE A 58 -4.98 -3.38 -6.99
CA PHE A 58 -4.77 -4.45 -7.97
C PHE A 58 -5.35 -5.79 -7.49
N PHE A 59 -5.13 -6.16 -6.23
CA PHE A 59 -5.63 -7.42 -5.68
C PHE A 59 -7.16 -7.44 -5.53
N TYR A 60 -7.78 -6.38 -5.00
CA TYR A 60 -9.24 -6.30 -4.86
C TYR A 60 -9.95 -6.11 -6.21
N GLY A 61 -9.28 -5.53 -7.21
CA GLY A 61 -9.79 -5.46 -8.59
C GLY A 61 -9.74 -6.79 -9.33
N LYS A 62 -8.88 -7.73 -8.89
CA LYS A 62 -8.81 -9.08 -9.45
C LYS A 62 -9.88 -9.94 -8.77
N LYS A 63 -10.78 -10.56 -9.54
CA LYS A 63 -11.73 -11.58 -9.04
C LYS A 63 -10.97 -12.87 -8.66
N ASP A 64 -10.11 -12.78 -7.65
CA ASP A 64 -9.33 -13.91 -7.16
C ASP A 64 -10.26 -14.89 -6.44
N ALA A 65 -10.24 -16.16 -6.88
CA ALA A 65 -11.03 -17.23 -6.29
C ALA A 65 -10.62 -17.54 -4.84
N LEU A 66 -9.50 -17.01 -4.36
CA LEU A 66 -9.10 -17.07 -2.97
C LEU A 66 -9.77 -15.99 -2.12
N LEU A 67 -10.01 -14.79 -2.68
CA LEU A 67 -10.71 -13.71 -1.97
C LEU A 67 -12.17 -14.05 -1.72
N THR A 68 -12.81 -14.87 -2.57
CA THR A 68 -14.19 -15.32 -2.36
C THR A 68 -14.38 -16.25 -1.15
N LYS A 69 -13.28 -16.79 -0.60
CA LYS A 69 -13.30 -17.58 0.64
C LYS A 69 -13.25 -16.72 1.91
N ALA A 70 -12.91 -15.44 1.79
CA ALA A 70 -12.85 -14.54 2.94
C ALA A 70 -14.27 -14.08 3.34
N PRO A 71 -14.54 -13.86 4.65
CA PRO A 71 -15.82 -13.30 5.09
C PRO A 71 -16.08 -11.95 4.44
N ILE A 72 -17.31 -11.73 3.96
CA ILE A 72 -17.70 -10.49 3.25
C ILE A 72 -17.44 -9.26 4.11
N ASP A 73 -17.76 -9.32 5.41
CA ASP A 73 -17.52 -8.21 6.34
C ASP A 73 -16.04 -7.83 6.43
N ARG A 74 -15.13 -8.81 6.33
CA ARG A 74 -13.68 -8.57 6.35
C ARG A 74 -13.23 -7.89 5.06
N ILE A 75 -13.76 -8.29 3.91
CA ILE A 75 -13.47 -7.66 2.62
C ILE A 75 -13.96 -6.21 2.62
N MET A 76 -15.17 -5.97 3.13
CA MET A 76 -15.75 -4.63 3.22
C MET A 76 -14.96 -3.71 4.16
N LEU A 77 -14.50 -4.22 5.31
CA LEU A 77 -13.61 -3.48 6.22
C LEU A 77 -12.28 -3.13 5.55
N ASN A 78 -11.64 -4.08 4.89
CA ASN A 78 -10.37 -3.83 4.18
C ASN A 78 -10.54 -2.78 3.08
N LEU A 79 -11.65 -2.84 2.32
CA LEU A 79 -11.94 -1.86 1.28
C LEU A 79 -12.20 -0.46 1.88
N ALA A 80 -12.92 -0.39 3.00
CA ALA A 80 -13.16 0.86 3.73
C ALA A 80 -11.84 1.49 4.24
N ASP A 81 -10.91 0.67 4.73
CA ASP A 81 -9.60 1.14 5.17
C ASP A 81 -8.73 1.61 3.99
N VAL A 82 -8.74 0.89 2.86
CA VAL A 82 -8.06 1.34 1.62
C VAL A 82 -8.61 2.69 1.14
N LEU A 83 -9.94 2.83 1.08
CA LEU A 83 -10.59 4.08 0.68
C LEU A 83 -10.31 5.22 1.65
N ARG A 84 -10.23 4.93 2.96
CA ARG A 84 -9.89 5.93 3.99
C ARG A 84 -8.45 6.43 3.82
N VAL A 85 -7.49 5.54 3.58
CA VAL A 85 -6.11 5.95 3.34
C VAL A 85 -5.98 6.69 2.01
N PHE A 86 -6.69 6.25 0.96
CA PHE A 86 -6.74 6.96 -0.31
C PHE A 86 -7.33 8.37 -0.17
N TYR A 87 -8.42 8.53 0.60
CA TYR A 87 -9.00 9.83 0.93
C TYR A 87 -8.00 10.72 1.67
N LEU A 88 -7.33 10.19 2.70
CA LEU A 88 -6.31 10.93 3.45
C LEU A 88 -5.12 11.36 2.58
N LEU A 89 -4.75 10.58 1.56
CA LEU A 89 -3.68 10.96 0.62
C LEU A 89 -4.11 12.00 -0.41
N ILE A 90 -5.34 11.88 -0.96
CA ILE A 90 -5.86 12.85 -1.95
C ILE A 90 -6.14 14.21 -1.31
N ASP A 91 -6.64 14.24 -0.08
CA ASP A 91 -6.90 15.47 0.66
C ASP A 91 -5.59 16.23 1.02
N TYR A 92 -4.44 15.53 0.99
CA TYR A 92 -3.12 16.00 1.43
C TYR A 92 -2.15 16.39 0.30
N THR A 93 -2.61 17.08 -0.75
CA THR A 93 -1.68 17.66 -1.75
C THR A 93 -0.65 18.69 -1.21
N ASN A 94 -0.60 18.96 0.11
CA ASN A 94 0.49 19.63 0.85
C ASN A 94 0.10 19.66 2.35
N PRO A 95 0.84 19.17 3.39
CA PRO A 95 2.29 18.96 3.54
C PRO A 95 2.67 17.55 4.12
N GLU A 96 3.96 17.34 4.46
CA GLU A 96 4.52 16.10 5.07
C GLU A 96 3.64 15.48 6.16
N LEU A 97 3.32 14.18 6.02
CA LEU A 97 2.62 13.41 7.04
C LEU A 97 3.50 13.29 8.30
N ASP A 98 3.00 13.78 9.43
CA ASP A 98 3.69 13.62 10.71
C ASP A 98 3.80 12.13 11.12
N ASP A 99 4.70 11.84 12.06
CA ASP A 99 4.99 10.47 12.50
C ASP A 99 3.77 9.74 13.09
N ASN A 100 2.84 10.48 13.70
CA ASN A 100 1.65 9.88 14.30
C ASN A 100 0.67 9.43 13.22
N MET A 101 0.48 10.25 12.19
CA MET A 101 -0.34 9.94 11.03
C MET A 101 0.22 8.76 10.26
N ARG A 102 1.54 8.74 10.04
CA ARG A 102 2.24 7.61 9.38
C ARG A 102 2.09 6.32 10.18
N SER A 103 2.24 6.37 11.51
CA SER A 103 2.05 5.19 12.36
C SER A 103 0.61 4.67 12.32
N TYR A 104 -0.39 5.57 12.36
CA TYR A 104 -1.80 5.19 12.26
C TYR A 104 -2.11 4.53 10.90
N ILE A 105 -1.66 5.13 9.81
CA ILE A 105 -1.86 4.60 8.45
C ILE A 105 -1.17 3.24 8.30
N SER A 106 0.08 3.11 8.77
CA SER A 106 0.84 1.85 8.70
C SER A 106 0.12 0.74 9.44
N THR A 107 -0.42 1.01 10.64
CA THR A 107 -1.20 0.04 11.41
C THR A 107 -2.45 -0.42 10.65
N LYS A 108 -3.19 0.51 10.05
CA LYS A 108 -4.43 0.19 9.31
C LYS A 108 -4.16 -0.60 8.04
N LEU A 109 -3.11 -0.23 7.30
CA LEU A 109 -2.72 -0.98 6.11
C LEU A 109 -2.19 -2.37 6.46
N ALA A 110 -1.39 -2.51 7.52
CA ALA A 110 -0.91 -3.81 7.99
C ALA A 110 -2.08 -4.76 8.32
N ASP A 111 -3.11 -4.29 9.03
CA ASP A 111 -4.31 -5.07 9.31
C ASP A 111 -5.08 -5.46 8.03
N ALA A 112 -5.12 -4.57 7.05
CA ALA A 112 -5.78 -4.79 5.76
C ALA A 112 -5.03 -5.81 4.88
N THR A 113 -3.74 -6.07 5.12
CA THR A 113 -2.96 -7.10 4.40
C THR A 113 -3.34 -8.54 4.77
N TRP A 114 -4.21 -8.75 5.77
CA TRP A 114 -4.68 -10.07 6.18
C TRP A 114 -5.38 -10.80 5.01
N GLY A 115 -4.90 -12.00 4.68
CA GLY A 115 -5.33 -12.80 3.53
C GLY A 115 -4.47 -12.60 2.27
N ILE A 116 -3.58 -11.61 2.27
CA ILE A 116 -2.61 -11.35 1.19
C ILE A 116 -1.22 -11.85 1.58
N ASN A 117 -0.80 -11.65 2.84
CA ASN A 117 0.54 -12.06 3.27
C ASN A 117 0.71 -13.59 3.40
N SER A 118 1.94 -14.06 3.25
CA SER A 118 2.32 -15.49 3.20
C SER A 118 1.82 -16.30 4.39
N ARG A 119 1.82 -15.71 5.58
CA ARG A 119 1.38 -16.36 6.82
C ARG A 119 -0.12 -16.59 6.86
N THR A 120 -0.90 -15.58 6.47
CA THR A 120 -2.38 -15.67 6.46
C THR A 120 -2.90 -16.43 5.24
N ARG A 121 -2.22 -16.37 4.09
CA ARG A 121 -2.51 -17.26 2.95
C ARG A 121 -2.28 -18.72 3.30
N ASN A 122 -1.17 -19.05 3.98
CA ASN A 122 -0.90 -20.42 4.44
C ASN A 122 -1.97 -20.93 5.41
N TYR A 123 -2.53 -20.05 6.25
CA TYR A 123 -3.67 -20.37 7.11
C TYR A 123 -4.93 -20.65 6.29
N LEU A 124 -5.25 -19.80 5.30
CA LEU A 124 -6.41 -19.98 4.43
C LEU A 124 -6.34 -21.25 3.55
N THR A 125 -5.14 -21.70 3.16
CA THR A 125 -4.99 -22.98 2.44
C THR A 125 -5.22 -24.21 3.31
N LYS A 126 -5.19 -24.07 4.65
CA LYS A 126 -5.41 -25.17 5.60
C LYS A 126 -6.86 -25.25 6.09
N LEU A 127 -7.68 -24.25 5.78
CA LEU A 127 -9.14 -24.23 5.97
C LEU A 127 -9.82 -24.95 4.79
#